data_AF-A0A5C6G0D3-F1
#
_entry.id   AF-A0A5C6G0D3-F1
#
_cell.length_a   1.000
_cell.length_b   1.000
_cell.length_c   1.000
_cell.angle_alpha   90.00
_cell.angle_beta   90.00
_cell.angle_gamma   90.00
#
_symmetry.space_group_name_H-M   'P 1'
#
loop_
_entity.id
_entity.type
_entity.pdbx_description
1 polymer ?
#
loop_
_entity_poly.entity_id
_entity_poly.type
_entity_poly.pdbx_seq_one_letter_code
_entity_poly.pdbx_strand_id
1 'polypeptide(L)'
;MWTDEWLDLSHSAAVLPVKVRVLVDLQAVRNVPKALGGKVPQEIIDLIRRRLVGTIVESRPKILRGDTEKIARLVEKIQGQVKQLYVSIDKYNPHFWPSMFNDPAAATAVDCELASSK
;
A
#
# COMPACT_ATOMS: atom_id res chain seq x y z
N MET A 1 17.14 9.84 0.54
CA MET A 1 16.89 10.43 -0.79
C MET A 1 17.09 9.28 -1.76
N TRP A 2 16.04 8.84 -2.48
CA TRP A 2 16.16 7.74 -3.45
C TRP A 2 16.64 8.36 -4.75
N THR A 3 17.94 8.50 -4.86
CA THR A 3 18.63 9.08 -6.01
C THR A 3 19.78 8.14 -6.31
N ASP A 4 19.50 7.14 -7.13
CA ASP A 4 20.44 6.61 -8.11
C ASP A 4 19.62 5.79 -9.12
N GLU A 5 19.94 6.02 -10.40
CA GLU A 5 19.55 5.25 -11.59
C GLU A 5 18.18 4.57 -11.53
N TRP A 6 17.18 5.22 -12.15
CA TRP A 6 15.93 4.65 -12.66
C TRP A 6 15.70 3.21 -12.18
N LEU A 7 15.11 3.05 -10.99
CA LEU A 7 14.49 1.78 -10.61
C LEU A 7 13.62 1.37 -11.79
N ASP A 8 13.99 0.26 -12.44
CA ASP A 8 13.29 -0.25 -13.62
C ASP A 8 11.79 -0.18 -13.38
N LEU A 9 11.01 0.19 -14.40
CA LEU A 9 9.56 0.38 -14.27
C LEU A 9 8.93 -0.85 -13.58
N SER A 10 9.40 -2.04 -13.95
CA SER A 10 9.02 -3.33 -13.36
C SER A 10 9.26 -3.37 -11.84
N HIS A 11 10.42 -2.89 -11.38
CA HIS A 11 10.74 -2.83 -9.95
C HIS A 11 9.86 -1.82 -9.22
N SER A 12 9.68 -0.61 -9.77
CA SER A 12 8.82 0.41 -9.18
C SER A 12 7.37 -0.06 -9.08
N ALA A 13 6.87 -0.68 -10.15
CA ALA A 13 5.55 -1.30 -10.22
C ALA A 13 5.38 -2.43 -9.20
N ALA A 14 6.42 -3.25 -8.97
CA ALA A 14 6.40 -4.34 -8.00
C ALA A 14 6.50 -3.84 -6.54
N VAL A 15 7.28 -2.78 -6.28
CA VAL A 15 7.48 -2.25 -4.92
C VAL A 15 6.28 -1.44 -4.43
N LEU A 16 5.57 -0.74 -5.32
CA LEU A 16 4.38 0.03 -4.96
C LEU A 16 3.34 -0.78 -4.18
N PRO A 17 2.81 -1.93 -4.66
CA PRO A 17 1.81 -2.70 -3.94
C PRO A 17 2.32 -3.23 -2.60
N VAL A 18 3.61 -3.58 -2.51
CA VAL A 18 4.23 -3.99 -1.23
C VAL A 18 4.20 -2.83 -0.22
N LYS A 19 4.55 -1.61 -0.64
CA LYS A 19 4.47 -0.43 0.23
C LYS A 19 3.04 -0.05 0.59
N VAL A 20 2.09 -0.18 -0.34
CA VAL A 20 0.66 0.02 -0.08
C VAL A 20 0.17 -0.98 0.98
N ARG A 21 0.57 -2.26 0.89
CA ARG A 21 0.21 -3.25 1.91
C ARG A 21 0.77 -2.89 3.29
N VAL A 22 2.04 -2.48 3.35
CA VAL A 22 2.66 -2.02 4.61
C VAL A 22 1.94 -0.78 5.15
N LEU A 23 1.51 0.16 4.28
CA LEU A 23 0.77 1.35 4.70
C LEU A 23 -0.57 0.98 5.35
N VAL A 24 -1.32 0.07 4.73
CA VAL A 24 -2.61 -0.42 5.25
C VAL A 24 -2.42 -1.12 6.60
N ASP A 25 -1.42 -2.00 6.71
CA ASP A 25 -1.10 -2.71 7.95
C ASP A 25 -0.74 -1.70 9.09
N LEU A 26 0.07 -0.69 8.80
CA LEU A 26 0.43 0.36 9.77
C LEU A 26 -0.78 1.21 10.20
N GLN A 27 -1.67 1.54 9.27
CA GLN A 27 -2.91 2.26 9.59
C GLN A 27 -3.83 1.42 10.48
N ALA A 28 -3.96 0.12 10.21
CA ALA A 28 -4.73 -0.79 11.07
C ALA A 28 -4.18 -0.78 12.50
N VAL A 29 -2.87 -0.95 12.67
CA VAL A 29 -2.20 -0.95 13.99
C VAL A 29 -2.38 0.37 14.75
N ARG A 30 -2.30 1.50 14.03
CA ARG A 30 -2.53 2.84 14.59
C ARG A 30 -3.97 3.04 15.05
N ASN A 31 -4.93 2.43 14.38
CA ASN A 31 -6.35 2.61 14.65
C ASN A 31 -6.86 1.71 15.79
N VAL A 32 -6.17 0.61 16.13
CA VAL A 32 -6.59 -0.32 17.22
C VAL A 32 -6.80 0.39 18.56
N PRO A 33 -5.85 1.16 19.12
CA PRO A 33 -6.06 1.78 20.43
C PRO A 33 -7.21 2.79 20.41
N LYS A 34 -7.40 3.50 19.28
CA LYS A 34 -8.51 4.44 19.08
C LYS A 34 -9.86 3.72 19.08
N ALA A 35 -9.95 2.60 18.36
CA ALA A 35 -11.17 1.80 18.28
C ALA A 35 -11.55 1.14 19.61
N LEU A 36 -10.57 0.80 20.44
CA LEU A 36 -10.78 0.13 21.74
C LEU A 36 -11.01 1.12 22.90
N GLY A 37 -10.94 2.43 22.65
CA GLY A 37 -11.38 3.48 23.57
C GLY A 37 -10.71 3.46 24.96
N GLY A 38 -9.48 2.94 25.06
CA GLY A 38 -8.71 2.89 26.31
C GLY A 38 -9.24 1.93 27.39
N LYS A 39 -10.28 1.14 27.09
CA LYS A 39 -10.92 0.21 28.05
C LYS A 39 -10.21 -1.15 28.15
N VAL A 40 -9.20 -1.36 27.31
CA VAL A 40 -8.59 -2.66 27.07
C VAL A 40 -7.11 -2.61 27.47
N PRO A 41 -6.61 -3.59 28.24
CA PRO A 41 -5.19 -3.67 28.60
C PRO A 41 -4.28 -3.73 27.38
N GLN A 42 -3.06 -3.22 27.52
CA GLN A 42 -2.07 -3.14 26.43
C GLN A 42 -1.75 -4.51 25.81
N GLU A 43 -1.80 -5.59 26.59
CA GLU A 43 -1.56 -6.95 26.11
C GLU A 43 -2.59 -7.41 25.08
N ILE A 44 -3.87 -7.07 25.30
CA ILE A 44 -4.95 -7.40 24.37
C ILE A 44 -4.85 -6.52 23.12
N ILE A 45 -4.48 -5.23 23.29
CA ILE A 45 -4.20 -4.33 22.17
C ILE A 45 -3.07 -4.92 21.29
N ASP A 46 -2.00 -5.41 21.91
CA ASP A 46 -0.85 -5.98 21.21
C ASP A 46 -1.20 -7.30 20.49
N LEU A 47 -2.03 -8.16 21.10
CA LEU A 47 -2.56 -9.37 20.47
C LEU A 47 -3.39 -9.04 19.22
N ILE A 48 -4.30 -8.07 19.34
CA ILE A 48 -5.15 -7.63 18.22
C ILE A 48 -4.28 -7.04 17.10
N ARG A 49 -3.30 -6.17 17.44
CA ARG A 49 -2.38 -5.59 16.46
C ARG A 49 -1.63 -6.65 15.65
N ARG A 50 -1.15 -7.72 16.29
CA ARG A 50 -0.47 -8.83 15.59
C ARG A 50 -1.39 -9.54 14.61
N ARG A 51 -2.67 -9.71 14.94
CA ARG A 51 -3.63 -10.42 14.09
C ARG A 51 -4.09 -9.62 12.87
N LEU A 52 -4.01 -8.29 12.94
CA LEU A 52 -4.49 -7.39 11.88
C LEU A 52 -3.48 -7.13 10.77
N VAL A 53 -2.22 -7.48 10.97
CA VAL A 53 -1.14 -7.21 10.01
C VAL A 53 -0.77 -8.43 9.19
N GLY A 54 -0.23 -8.20 7.99
CA GLY A 54 0.42 -9.26 7.22
C GLY A 54 1.80 -9.62 7.79
N THR A 55 2.33 -10.75 7.33
CA THR A 55 3.63 -11.32 7.75
C THR A 55 4.81 -10.34 7.66
N ILE A 56 4.77 -9.40 6.71
CA ILE A 56 5.81 -8.38 6.51
C ILE A 56 5.93 -7.43 7.71
N VAL A 57 4.80 -7.01 8.29
CA VAL A 57 4.79 -6.11 9.45
C VAL A 57 4.84 -6.92 10.75
N GLU A 58 4.24 -8.12 10.77
CA GLU A 58 4.30 -9.04 11.91
C GLU A 58 5.74 -9.40 12.30
N SER A 59 6.59 -9.72 11.31
CA SER A 59 8.01 -10.03 11.50
C SER A 59 8.84 -8.86 12.06
N ARG A 60 8.25 -7.67 12.22
CA ARG A 60 8.89 -6.45 12.71
C ARG A 60 8.25 -5.98 14.03
N PRO A 61 8.42 -6.73 15.13
CA PRO A 61 7.72 -6.46 16.39
C PRO A 61 8.03 -5.08 17.00
N LYS A 62 9.19 -4.48 16.68
CA LYS A 62 9.54 -3.11 17.09
C LYS A 62 8.62 -2.05 16.48
N ILE A 63 8.04 -2.32 15.31
CA ILE A 63 7.07 -1.45 14.64
C ILE A 63 5.70 -1.58 15.31
N LEU A 64 5.27 -2.82 15.59
CA LEU A 64 3.98 -3.12 16.22
C LEU A 64 3.87 -2.62 17.67
N ARG A 65 4.97 -2.74 18.42
CA ARG A 65 5.09 -2.24 19.80
C ARG A 65 5.56 -0.79 19.87
N GLY A 66 5.68 -0.13 18.72
CA GLY A 66 6.07 1.27 18.65
C GLY A 66 5.02 2.15 19.33
N ASP A 67 5.49 3.28 19.86
CA ASP A 67 4.61 4.34 20.31
C ASP A 67 3.75 4.87 19.14
N THR A 68 2.56 5.35 19.44
CA THR A 68 1.58 5.88 18.49
C THR A 68 2.19 6.97 17.61
N GLU A 69 3.06 7.82 18.17
CA GLU A 69 3.76 8.86 17.41
C GLU A 69 4.78 8.27 16.43
N LYS A 70 5.52 7.24 16.84
CA LYS A 70 6.47 6.54 15.94
C LYS A 70 5.74 5.86 14.79
N ILE A 71 4.60 5.22 15.07
CA ILE A 71 3.76 4.61 14.04
C ILE A 71 3.20 5.70 13.10
N ALA A 72 2.77 6.84 13.62
CA ALA A 72 2.29 7.96 12.79
C ALA A 72 3.38 8.48 11.84
N ARG A 73 4.60 8.69 12.34
CA ARG A 73 5.75 9.08 11.50
C ARG A 73 6.07 8.04 10.42
N LEU A 74 5.94 6.75 10.74
CA LEU A 74 6.11 5.68 9.74
C LEU A 74 5.01 5.69 8.68
N VAL A 75 3.75 5.92 9.07
CA VAL A 75 2.63 6.07 8.14
C VAL A 75 2.90 7.22 7.17
N GLU A 76 3.27 8.40 7.67
CA GLU A 76 3.59 9.57 6.84
C GLU A 76 4.75 9.29 5.88
N LYS A 77 5.81 8.65 6.38
CA LYS A 77 6.98 8.29 5.56
C LYS A 77 6.60 7.32 4.43
N ILE A 78 5.86 6.26 4.72
CA ILE A 78 5.47 5.28 3.70
C ILE A 78 4.47 5.88 2.72
N GLN A 79 3.53 6.71 3.19
CA GLN A 79 2.60 7.43 2.32
C GLN A 79 3.34 8.35 1.34
N GLY A 80 4.36 9.08 1.81
CA GLY A 80 5.24 9.88 0.94
C GLY A 80 5.96 9.04 -0.11
N GLN A 81 6.48 7.86 0.27
CA GLN A 81 7.13 6.95 -0.67
C GLN A 81 6.17 6.36 -1.70
N VAL A 82 4.95 5.99 -1.30
CA VAL A 82 3.90 5.51 -2.21
C VAL A 82 3.56 6.61 -3.21
N LYS A 83 3.38 7.85 -2.77
CA LYS A 83 3.12 8.99 -3.66
C LYS A 83 4.27 9.23 -4.64
N GLN A 84 5.51 9.15 -4.17
CA GLN A 84 6.68 9.30 -5.04
C GLN A 84 6.72 8.21 -6.12
N LEU A 85 6.55 6.93 -5.74
CA LEU A 85 6.51 5.83 -6.71
C LEU A 85 5.36 5.99 -7.71
N TYR A 86 4.18 6.41 -7.24
CA TYR A 86 3.05 6.68 -8.10
C TYR A 86 3.39 7.69 -9.19
N VAL A 87 3.95 8.85 -8.80
CA VAL A 87 4.36 9.92 -9.71
C VAL A 87 5.51 9.48 -10.61
N SER A 88 6.47 8.70 -10.11
CA SER A 88 7.60 8.20 -10.89
C SER A 88 7.15 7.24 -12.00
N ILE A 89 6.22 6.32 -11.70
CA ILE A 89 5.65 5.40 -12.67
C ILE A 89 4.83 6.16 -13.71
N ASP A 90 3.99 7.11 -13.29
CA ASP A 90 3.19 7.94 -14.18
C ASP A 90 4.07 8.76 -15.15
N LYS A 91 5.18 9.32 -14.64
CA LYS A 91 6.16 10.04 -15.46
C LYS A 91 6.91 9.12 -16.44
N TYR A 92 7.18 7.86 -16.04
CA TYR A 92 7.86 6.89 -16.89
C TYR A 92 6.94 6.35 -18.00
N ASN A 93 5.72 5.95 -17.63
CA ASN A 93 4.70 5.43 -18.54
C ASN A 93 3.30 5.94 -18.13
N PRO A 94 2.80 7.01 -18.78
CA PRO A 94 1.48 7.57 -18.50
C PRO A 94 0.31 6.59 -18.72
N HIS A 95 0.52 5.54 -19.51
CA HIS A 95 -0.49 4.51 -19.76
C HIS A 95 -0.49 3.39 -18.73
N PHE A 96 0.47 3.36 -17.80
CA PHE A 96 0.59 2.29 -16.82
C PHE A 96 -0.67 2.17 -15.95
N TRP A 97 -1.11 3.26 -15.31
CA TRP A 97 -2.30 3.23 -14.44
C TRP A 97 -3.60 2.99 -15.19
N PRO A 98 -3.88 3.68 -16.32
CA PRO A 98 -5.03 3.34 -17.15
C PRO A 98 -5.04 1.86 -17.54
N SER A 99 -3.91 1.28 -17.93
CA SER A 99 -3.87 -0.15 -18.31
C SER A 99 -4.03 -1.09 -17.12
N MET A 100 -3.57 -0.68 -15.93
CA MET A 100 -3.64 -1.49 -14.71
C MET A 100 -5.04 -1.48 -14.08
N PHE A 101 -5.77 -0.37 -14.19
CA PHE A 101 -7.05 -0.17 -13.51
C PHE A 101 -8.27 -0.15 -14.44
N ASN A 102 -8.10 0.09 -15.74
CA ASN A 102 -9.19 -0.13 -16.68
C ASN A 102 -9.40 -1.63 -16.84
N ASP A 103 -10.66 -2.03 -16.81
CA ASP A 103 -11.08 -3.41 -16.91
C ASP A 103 -10.49 -4.07 -18.18
N PRO A 104 -9.68 -5.13 -18.06
CA PRO A 104 -9.19 -5.86 -19.22
C PRO A 104 -10.35 -6.50 -20.02
N ALA A 105 -11.51 -6.75 -19.39
CA ALA A 105 -12.72 -7.17 -20.09
C ALA A 105 -13.33 -6.01 -20.91
N ALA A 106 -13.29 -4.77 -20.43
CA ALA A 106 -13.72 -3.62 -21.22
C ALA A 106 -12.76 -3.34 -22.40
N ALA A 107 -11.46 -3.52 -22.22
CA ALA A 107 -10.47 -3.37 -23.30
C ALA A 107 -10.60 -4.44 -24.41
N THR A 108 -11.09 -5.64 -24.07
CA THR A 108 -11.33 -6.74 -25.03
C THR A 108 -12.77 -6.79 -25.55
N ALA A 109 -13.73 -6.12 -24.88
CA ALA A 109 -15.11 -6.01 -25.34
C ALA A 109 -15.28 -5.07 -26.54
N VAL A 110 -14.41 -4.05 -26.69
CA VAL A 110 -14.44 -3.13 -27.85
C VAL A 110 -14.15 -3.87 -29.17
N ASP A 111 -13.37 -4.95 -29.14
CA ASP A 111 -13.12 -5.80 -30.31
C ASP A 111 -14.33 -6.68 -30.68
N CYS A 112 -15.23 -6.99 -29.73
CA CYS A 112 -16.44 -7.78 -30.01
C CYS A 112 -17.58 -6.94 -30.62
N GLU A 113 -17.67 -5.64 -30.30
CA GLU A 113 -18.72 -4.78 -30.87
C GLU A 113 -18.46 -4.42 -32.34
N LEU A 114 -17.20 -4.32 -32.77
CA LEU A 114 -16.84 -4.13 -34.18
C LEU A 114 -17.05 -5.40 -35.03
N ALA A 115 -17.14 -6.57 -34.42
CA ALA A 115 -17.44 -7.83 -35.11
C ALA A 115 -18.95 -8.10 -35.30
N SER A 116 -19.83 -7.38 -34.59
CA SER A 116 -21.29 -7.52 -34.69
C SER A 116 -21.96 -6.44 -35.56
N SER A 117 -21.19 -5.51 -36.12
CA SER A 117 -21.70 -4.51 -37.08
C SER A 117 -21.19 -4.86 -38.50
N LYS A 118 -21.71 -5.96 -39.03
CA LYS A 118 -21.72 -6.28 -40.47
C LYS A 118 -23.15 -6.20 -40.99
#